data_AF-A0A5A9ZLK6-F1
#
_entry.id   AF-A0A5A9ZLK6-F1
#
_cell.length_a   1.000
_cell.length_b   1.000
_cell.length_c   1.000
_cell.angle_alpha   90.00
_cell.angle_beta   90.00
_cell.angle_gamma   90.00
#
_symmetry.space_group_name_H-M   'P 1'
#
loop_
_entity.id
_entity.type
_entity.pdbx_description
1 polymer ?
#
loop_
_entity_poly.entity_id
_entity_poly.type
_entity_poly.pdbx_seq_one_letter_code
_entity_poly.pdbx_strand_id
1 'polypeptide(L)'
;MTVSLELLGRGPSRPDLLDDLVVDETSMVSALARWSAPAPVVVESAAGTGLPTLDAVADVLAAGTPAVVDVAPGLAGAGPAADHLAGLLAVAAHSGVGFGSGLVPRCADAGQVWALLAGAVAAMTGADVRAALGAPDPARILGLSRSAREAIRDVVTYVLVPDGRVKAVTAGLASVDGT
;
A
#
# COMPACT_ATOMS: atom_id res chain seq x y z
N MET A 1 11.97 -27.21 25.67
CA MET A 1 11.36 -26.56 24.49
C MET A 1 12.19 -25.35 24.15
N THR A 2 12.95 -25.40 23.06
CA THR A 2 13.71 -24.25 22.55
C THR A 2 12.75 -23.36 21.78
N VAL A 3 12.33 -22.24 22.39
CA VAL A 3 11.62 -21.19 21.67
C VAL A 3 12.61 -20.56 20.71
N SER A 4 12.35 -20.63 19.40
CA SER A 4 13.19 -19.97 18.40
C SER A 4 13.15 -18.46 18.62
N LEU A 5 14.32 -17.85 18.87
CA LEU A 5 14.46 -16.40 19.07
C LEU A 5 13.96 -15.59 17.87
N GLU A 6 13.90 -16.18 16.67
CA GLU A 6 13.30 -15.58 15.48
C GLU A 6 11.79 -15.28 15.61
N LEU A 7 11.06 -16.05 16.45
CA LEU A 7 9.65 -15.78 16.72
C LEU A 7 9.46 -14.63 17.73
N LEU A 8 10.47 -14.34 18.55
CA LEU A 8 10.47 -13.22 19.51
C LEU A 8 10.87 -11.89 18.86
N GLY A 9 11.48 -11.93 17.67
CA GLY A 9 11.76 -10.75 16.85
C GLY A 9 10.60 -10.34 15.94
N ARG A 10 9.51 -11.12 15.88
CA ARG A 10 8.30 -10.70 15.17
C ARG A 10 7.71 -9.52 15.94
N GLY A 11 7.69 -8.36 15.30
CA GLY A 11 6.90 -7.23 15.75
C GLY A 11 5.44 -7.63 15.99
N PRO A 12 4.64 -6.74 16.59
CA PRO A 12 3.23 -7.03 16.85
C PRO A 12 2.53 -7.55 15.59
N SER A 13 1.63 -8.53 15.77
CA SER A 13 0.79 -9.04 14.67
C SER A 13 0.16 -7.85 13.94
N ARG A 14 0.34 -7.78 12.62
CA ARG A 14 -0.28 -6.70 11.84
C ARG A 14 -1.80 -6.78 11.98
N PRO A 15 -2.48 -5.63 12.02
CA PRO A 15 -3.93 -5.59 12.00
C PRO A 15 -4.43 -6.11 10.65
N ASP A 16 -5.72 -6.45 10.56
CA ASP A 16 -6.29 -6.92 9.31
C ASP A 16 -6.19 -5.84 8.21
N LEU A 17 -6.41 -6.20 6.94
CA LEU A 17 -6.10 -5.33 5.79
C LEU A 17 -6.60 -3.89 5.96
N LEU A 18 -7.86 -3.71 6.35
CA LEU A 18 -8.49 -2.40 6.45
C LEU A 18 -8.32 -1.73 7.81
N ASP A 19 -8.00 -2.51 8.85
CA ASP A 19 -7.83 -2.02 10.20
C ASP A 19 -6.65 -1.05 10.26
N ASP A 20 -6.91 0.20 10.65
CA ASP A 20 -5.92 1.29 10.64
C ASP A 20 -5.26 1.55 9.27
N LEU A 21 -5.82 1.10 8.14
CA LEU A 21 -5.21 1.31 6.81
C LEU A 21 -5.08 2.78 6.43
N VAL A 22 -6.10 3.56 6.76
CA VAL A 22 -6.25 4.95 6.30
C VAL A 22 -5.81 5.89 7.38
N VAL A 23 -4.86 6.78 7.06
CA VAL A 23 -4.32 7.80 7.97
C VAL A 23 -4.27 9.16 7.28
N ASP A 24 -4.26 10.22 8.07
CA ASP A 24 -3.92 11.57 7.59
C ASP A 24 -2.43 11.88 7.83
N GLU A 25 -1.95 12.98 7.23
CA GLU A 25 -0.54 13.41 7.30
C GLU A 25 -0.09 13.63 8.74
N THR A 26 -0.98 14.14 9.59
CA THR A 26 -0.66 14.44 10.99
C THR A 26 -0.51 13.19 11.86
N SER A 27 -1.21 12.11 11.50
CA SER A 27 -1.27 10.86 12.28
C SER A 27 -0.33 9.77 11.74
N MET A 28 0.23 9.93 10.54
CA MET A 28 1.02 8.93 9.84
C MET A 28 2.21 8.40 10.64
N VAL A 29 3.04 9.29 11.20
CA VAL A 29 4.24 8.90 11.96
C VAL A 29 3.86 8.09 13.20
N SER A 30 2.82 8.52 13.92
CA SER A 30 2.31 7.80 15.09
C SER A 30 1.73 6.44 14.71
N ALA A 31 1.06 6.32 13.56
CA ALA A 31 0.54 5.06 13.06
C ALA A 31 1.67 4.07 12.72
N LEU A 32 2.68 4.50 11.96
CA LEU A 32 3.86 3.69 11.62
C LEU A 32 4.64 3.25 12.87
N ALA A 33 4.79 4.14 13.86
CA ALA A 33 5.46 3.83 15.12
C ALA A 33 4.76 2.71 15.91
N ARG A 34 3.41 2.59 15.84
CA ARG A 34 2.69 1.46 16.47
C ARG A 34 3.09 0.10 15.90
N TRP A 35 3.67 0.07 14.70
CA TRP A 35 4.13 -1.14 14.03
C TRP A 35 5.65 -1.28 14.00
N SER A 36 6.35 -0.42 14.74
CA SER A 36 7.82 -0.33 14.69
C SER A 36 8.37 -0.10 13.28
N ALA A 37 7.57 0.50 12.39
CA ALA A 37 8.02 0.88 11.07
C ALA A 37 8.81 2.21 11.15
N PRO A 38 9.88 2.38 10.35
CA PRO A 38 10.60 3.64 10.26
C PRO A 38 9.68 4.80 9.85
N ALA A 39 10.11 6.03 10.16
CA ALA A 39 9.47 7.21 9.60
C ALA A 39 9.55 7.14 8.06
N PRO A 40 8.45 7.44 7.36
CA PRO A 40 8.38 7.21 5.93
C PRO A 40 9.14 8.31 5.17
N VAL A 41 9.62 7.99 3.98
CA VAL A 41 10.32 8.93 3.10
C VAL A 41 9.40 9.33 1.96
N VAL A 42 9.20 10.64 1.76
CA VAL A 42 8.51 11.15 0.59
C VAL A 42 9.45 11.05 -0.61
N VAL A 43 9.04 10.30 -1.63
CA VAL A 43 9.84 10.14 -2.85
C VAL A 43 9.36 11.15 -3.88
N GLU A 44 10.29 11.98 -4.37
CA GLU A 44 9.97 13.04 -5.32
C GLU A 44 9.50 12.48 -6.67
N SER A 45 8.45 13.09 -7.23
CA SER A 45 7.93 12.74 -8.55
C SER A 45 8.90 13.14 -9.66
N ALA A 46 9.11 12.25 -10.62
CA ALA A 46 9.86 12.55 -11.83
C ALA A 46 9.00 13.35 -12.82
N ALA A 47 9.67 14.19 -13.61
CA ALA A 47 9.05 14.85 -14.74
C ALA A 47 8.55 13.80 -15.77
N GLY A 48 7.35 13.99 -16.31
CA GLY A 48 6.76 13.14 -17.34
C GLY A 48 5.53 12.34 -16.86
N THR A 49 5.71 11.48 -15.85
CA THR A 49 4.60 10.65 -15.30
C THR A 49 3.93 11.28 -14.10
N GLY A 50 4.58 12.25 -13.43
CA GLY A 50 4.11 12.77 -12.14
C GLY A 50 4.28 11.78 -11.00
N LEU A 51 4.98 10.65 -11.24
CA LEU A 51 5.26 9.59 -10.28
C LEU A 51 6.78 9.50 -10.02
N PRO A 52 7.22 9.05 -8.85
CA PRO A 52 8.65 8.84 -8.57
C PRO A 52 9.24 7.76 -9.47
N THR A 53 10.55 7.80 -9.71
CA THR A 53 11.22 6.74 -10.49
C THR A 53 11.18 5.39 -9.77
N LEU A 54 11.23 4.30 -10.53
CA LEU A 54 11.23 2.95 -9.96
C LEU A 54 12.45 2.74 -9.04
N ASP A 55 13.63 3.19 -9.47
CA ASP A 55 14.88 3.05 -8.71
C ASP A 55 14.83 3.83 -7.39
N ALA A 56 14.33 5.07 -7.39
CA ALA A 56 14.23 5.87 -6.16
C ALA A 56 13.30 5.23 -5.12
N VAL A 57 12.20 4.63 -5.58
CA VAL A 57 11.31 3.87 -4.69
C VAL A 57 11.98 2.59 -4.23
N ALA A 58 12.62 1.84 -5.14
CA ALA A 58 13.32 0.60 -4.80
C ALA A 58 14.41 0.83 -3.73
N ASP A 59 15.18 1.91 -3.83
CA ASP A 59 16.22 2.27 -2.86
C ASP A 59 15.64 2.53 -1.46
N VAL A 60 14.52 3.26 -1.37
CA VAL A 60 13.84 3.54 -0.09
C VAL A 60 13.30 2.26 0.53
N LEU A 61 12.64 1.42 -0.27
CA LEU A 61 12.07 0.14 0.20
C LEU A 61 13.17 -0.86 0.59
N ALA A 62 14.28 -0.91 -0.15
CA ALA A 62 15.45 -1.75 0.17
C ALA A 62 16.12 -1.33 1.49
N ALA A 63 16.01 -0.06 1.88
CA ALA A 63 16.41 0.43 3.20
C ALA A 63 15.38 0.10 4.31
N GLY A 64 14.34 -0.68 4.01
CA GLY A 64 13.29 -1.07 4.96
C GLY A 64 12.35 0.08 5.35
N THR A 65 12.34 1.18 4.60
CA THR A 65 11.63 2.41 4.94
C THR A 65 10.39 2.57 4.06
N PRO A 66 9.21 2.97 4.61
CA PRO A 66 8.03 3.16 3.77
C PRO A 66 8.19 4.34 2.81
N ALA A 67 7.75 4.19 1.57
CA ALA A 67 7.87 5.21 0.53
C ALA A 67 6.53 5.93 0.30
N VAL A 68 6.44 7.22 0.64
CA VAL A 68 5.24 8.03 0.37
C VAL A 68 5.24 8.48 -1.08
N VAL A 69 4.15 8.21 -1.80
CA VAL A 69 4.04 8.49 -3.24
C VAL A 69 2.68 9.10 -3.58
N ASP A 70 2.64 10.06 -4.50
CA ASP A 70 1.38 10.55 -5.07
C ASP A 70 0.96 9.68 -6.25
N VAL A 71 -0.14 8.94 -6.11
CA VAL A 71 -0.58 7.97 -7.13
C VAL A 71 -1.65 8.51 -8.07
N ALA A 72 -2.17 9.72 -7.82
CA ALA A 72 -3.27 10.27 -8.61
C ALA A 72 -2.98 10.28 -10.13
N PRO A 73 -1.76 10.61 -10.61
CA PRO A 73 -1.44 10.54 -12.03
C PRO A 73 -1.59 9.14 -12.63
N GLY A 74 -1.21 8.10 -11.88
CA GLY A 74 -1.28 6.71 -12.31
C GLY A 74 -2.67 6.09 -12.26
N LEU A 75 -3.60 6.72 -11.52
CA LEU A 75 -5.00 6.30 -11.41
C LEU A 75 -5.94 7.06 -12.36
N ALA A 76 -5.44 8.01 -13.14
CA ALA A 76 -6.25 8.87 -14.02
C ALA A 76 -6.77 8.17 -15.30
N GLY A 77 -6.45 6.89 -15.50
CA GLY A 77 -6.86 6.10 -16.67
C GLY A 77 -5.68 5.41 -17.34
N ALA A 78 -5.73 5.22 -18.66
CA ALA A 78 -4.64 4.60 -19.41
C ALA A 78 -3.52 5.59 -19.76
N GLY A 79 -2.29 5.09 -19.93
CA GLY A 79 -1.15 5.87 -20.42
C GLY A 79 0.13 5.63 -19.61
N PRO A 80 1.20 6.40 -19.90
CA PRO A 80 2.52 6.17 -19.31
C PRO A 80 2.55 6.23 -17.78
N ALA A 81 1.74 7.09 -17.16
CA ALA A 81 1.65 7.15 -15.69
C ALA A 81 1.00 5.89 -15.09
N ALA A 82 0.01 5.30 -15.77
CA ALA A 82 -0.63 4.07 -15.32
C ALA A 82 0.30 2.86 -15.46
N ASP A 83 1.04 2.79 -16.59
CA ASP A 83 2.11 1.80 -16.77
C ASP A 83 3.18 1.92 -15.68
N HIS A 84 3.53 3.16 -15.34
CA HIS A 84 4.54 3.44 -14.32
C HIS A 84 4.06 3.09 -12.91
N LEU A 85 2.79 3.36 -12.57
CA LEU A 85 2.19 2.94 -11.30
C LEU A 85 2.16 1.41 -11.16
N ALA A 86 1.85 0.69 -12.25
CA ALA A 86 1.95 -0.78 -12.25
C ALA A 86 3.39 -1.24 -11.98
N GLY A 87 4.39 -0.56 -12.55
CA GLY A 87 5.80 -0.78 -12.25
C GLY A 87 6.14 -0.54 -10.77
N LEU A 88 5.65 0.54 -10.18
CA LEU A 88 5.86 0.84 -8.75
C LEU A 88 5.25 -0.22 -7.83
N LEU A 89 4.06 -0.74 -8.15
CA LEU A 89 3.43 -1.82 -7.40
C LEU A 89 4.21 -3.13 -7.54
N ALA A 90 4.78 -3.42 -8.73
CA ALA A 90 5.66 -4.56 -8.94
C ALA A 90 6.98 -4.43 -8.16
N VAL A 91 7.58 -3.23 -8.15
CA VAL A 91 8.74 -2.92 -7.29
C VAL A 91 8.38 -3.19 -5.84
N ALA A 92 7.30 -2.60 -5.33
CA ALA A 92 6.89 -2.79 -3.94
C ALA A 92 6.60 -4.25 -3.57
N ALA A 93 5.97 -5.01 -4.47
CA ALA A 93 5.69 -6.44 -4.29
C ALA A 93 6.95 -7.33 -4.24
N HIS A 94 8.10 -6.85 -4.73
CA HIS A 94 9.32 -7.64 -4.87
C HIS A 94 10.55 -7.03 -4.20
N SER A 95 10.50 -5.78 -3.74
CA SER A 95 11.56 -5.10 -3.00
C SER A 95 11.58 -5.49 -1.51
N GLY A 96 10.48 -6.03 -0.99
CA GLY A 96 10.39 -6.50 0.40
C GLY A 96 10.83 -7.95 0.56
N VAL A 97 12.05 -8.17 1.06
CA VAL A 97 12.43 -9.47 1.64
C VAL A 97 12.04 -9.51 3.12
N GLY A 98 10.92 -10.17 3.44
CA GLY A 98 10.50 -10.47 4.83
C GLY A 98 10.02 -9.27 5.65
N PHE A 99 8.69 -9.10 5.77
CA PHE A 99 8.04 -8.17 6.69
C PHE A 99 8.45 -6.68 6.57
N GLY A 100 8.99 -6.26 5.42
CA GLY A 100 9.48 -4.91 5.16
C GLY A 100 8.38 -3.86 4.93
N SER A 101 8.78 -2.59 4.98
CA SER A 101 7.90 -1.45 4.65
C SER A 101 7.67 -1.35 3.14
N GLY A 102 6.45 -1.04 2.74
CA GLY A 102 5.99 -0.86 1.35
C GLY A 102 5.65 0.60 1.02
N LEU A 103 4.76 0.78 0.04
CA LEU A 103 4.28 2.09 -0.34
C LEU A 103 3.33 2.68 0.70
N VAL A 104 3.35 4.00 0.82
CA VAL A 104 2.34 4.82 1.49
C VAL A 104 1.72 5.76 0.45
N PRO A 105 0.81 5.26 -0.41
CA PRO A 105 0.20 6.07 -1.45
C PRO A 105 -0.71 7.16 -0.89
N ARG A 106 -0.70 8.33 -1.51
CA ARG A 106 -1.68 9.40 -1.30
C ARG A 106 -2.94 9.15 -2.14
N CYS A 107 -4.09 9.06 -1.49
CA CYS A 107 -5.39 8.83 -2.11
C CYS A 107 -6.42 9.88 -1.70
N ALA A 108 -7.34 10.21 -2.60
CA ALA A 108 -8.40 11.19 -2.36
C ALA A 108 -9.70 10.54 -1.81
N ASP A 109 -9.94 9.27 -2.12
CA ASP A 109 -11.17 8.55 -1.81
C ASP A 109 -10.98 7.02 -1.71
N ALA A 110 -12.04 6.33 -1.29
CA ALA A 110 -12.05 4.87 -1.11
C ALA A 110 -11.92 4.09 -2.44
N GLY A 111 -12.33 4.67 -3.57
CA GLY A 111 -12.18 4.02 -4.88
C GLY A 111 -10.72 3.90 -5.29
N GLN A 112 -9.94 4.95 -5.08
CA GLN A 112 -8.49 4.92 -5.29
C GLN A 112 -7.78 3.92 -4.38
N VAL A 113 -8.22 3.80 -3.11
CA VAL A 113 -7.70 2.78 -2.19
C VAL A 113 -7.97 1.39 -2.74
N TRP A 114 -9.20 1.08 -3.13
CA TRP A 114 -9.54 -0.23 -3.68
C TRP A 114 -8.79 -0.54 -4.97
N ALA A 115 -8.63 0.44 -5.86
CA ALA A 115 -7.82 0.30 -7.07
C ALA A 115 -6.39 -0.14 -6.71
N LEU A 116 -5.73 0.56 -5.78
CA LEU A 116 -4.37 0.21 -5.37
C LEU A 116 -4.26 -1.16 -4.70
N LEU A 117 -5.21 -1.53 -3.83
CA LEU A 117 -5.21 -2.84 -3.21
C LEU A 117 -5.37 -3.95 -4.25
N ALA A 118 -6.25 -3.77 -5.24
CA ALA A 118 -6.40 -4.70 -6.36
C ALA A 118 -5.12 -4.79 -7.20
N GLY A 119 -4.52 -3.65 -7.51
CA GLY A 119 -3.25 -3.57 -8.23
C GLY A 119 -2.10 -4.25 -7.48
N ALA A 120 -2.01 -4.07 -6.16
CA ALA A 120 -1.04 -4.72 -5.30
C ALA A 120 -1.20 -6.25 -5.32
N VAL A 121 -2.44 -6.75 -5.18
CA VAL A 121 -2.73 -8.20 -5.29
C VAL A 121 -2.32 -8.74 -6.66
N ALA A 122 -2.62 -8.01 -7.74
CA ALA A 122 -2.22 -8.40 -9.08
C ALA A 122 -0.69 -8.44 -9.23
N ALA A 123 0.03 -7.44 -8.70
CA ALA A 123 1.49 -7.40 -8.72
C ALA A 123 2.11 -8.58 -7.97
N MET A 124 1.60 -8.88 -6.77
CA MET A 124 2.06 -10.03 -5.95
C MET A 124 1.84 -11.38 -6.63
N THR A 125 0.81 -11.49 -7.47
CA THR A 125 0.41 -12.76 -8.11
C THR A 125 0.85 -12.87 -9.57
N GLY A 126 1.49 -11.82 -10.12
CA GLY A 126 1.85 -11.75 -11.54
C GLY A 126 0.65 -11.61 -12.49
N ALA A 127 -0.52 -11.21 -11.99
CA ALA A 127 -1.69 -10.94 -12.80
C ALA A 127 -1.59 -9.56 -13.48
N ASP A 128 -2.55 -9.25 -14.36
CA ASP A 128 -2.60 -7.94 -15.04
C ASP A 128 -2.94 -6.82 -14.06
N VAL A 129 -1.91 -6.07 -13.64
CA VAL A 129 -2.02 -4.95 -12.71
C VAL A 129 -2.90 -3.83 -13.27
N ARG A 130 -2.84 -3.55 -14.58
CA ARG A 130 -3.64 -2.46 -15.16
C ARG A 130 -5.12 -2.81 -15.14
N ALA A 131 -5.45 -4.05 -15.49
CA ALA A 131 -6.82 -4.53 -15.43
C ALA A 131 -7.36 -4.46 -14.00
N ALA A 132 -6.55 -4.85 -13.00
CA ALA A 132 -6.94 -4.80 -11.60
C ALA A 132 -7.12 -3.36 -11.07
N LEU A 133 -6.24 -2.43 -11.47
CA LEU A 133 -6.38 -1.00 -11.13
C LEU A 133 -7.67 -0.40 -11.72
N GLY A 134 -8.02 -0.77 -12.97
CA GLY A 134 -9.20 -0.24 -13.66
C GLY A 134 -10.53 -0.88 -13.23
N ALA A 135 -10.50 -2.08 -12.66
CA ALA A 135 -11.67 -2.83 -12.23
C ALA A 135 -11.41 -3.55 -10.89
N PRO A 136 -11.27 -2.80 -9.77
CA PRO A 136 -11.05 -3.41 -8.47
C PRO A 136 -12.25 -4.26 -8.02
N ASP A 137 -11.96 -5.38 -7.36
CA ASP A 137 -12.96 -6.29 -6.77
C ASP A 137 -12.72 -6.40 -5.25
N PRO A 138 -13.33 -5.50 -4.46
CA PRO A 138 -13.18 -5.49 -3.01
C PRO A 138 -13.61 -6.79 -2.34
N ALA A 139 -14.73 -7.40 -2.79
CA ALA A 139 -15.25 -8.63 -2.21
C ALA A 139 -14.25 -9.78 -2.34
N ARG A 140 -13.57 -9.88 -3.50
CA ARG A 140 -12.50 -10.85 -3.71
C ARG A 140 -11.30 -10.61 -2.79
N ILE A 141 -10.90 -9.35 -2.58
CA ILE A 141 -9.78 -8.99 -1.70
C ILE A 141 -10.11 -9.31 -0.24
N LEU A 142 -11.33 -8.99 0.20
CA LEU A 142 -11.82 -9.25 1.55
C LEU A 142 -11.98 -10.76 1.81
N GLY A 143 -12.38 -11.52 0.80
CA GLY A 143 -12.46 -12.98 0.84
C GLY A 143 -11.12 -13.73 0.85
N LEU A 144 -9.98 -13.04 0.74
CA LEU A 144 -8.66 -13.66 0.86
C LEU A 144 -8.42 -14.22 2.27
N SER A 145 -7.44 -15.10 2.42
CA SER A 145 -7.00 -15.51 3.76
C SER A 145 -6.39 -14.32 4.51
N ARG A 146 -6.45 -14.36 5.85
CA ARG A 146 -5.81 -13.34 6.68
C ARG A 146 -4.33 -13.15 6.31
N SER A 147 -3.60 -14.23 6.09
CA SER A 147 -2.17 -14.18 5.74
C SER A 147 -1.93 -13.46 4.40
N ALA A 148 -2.82 -13.65 3.42
CA ALA A 148 -2.73 -12.94 2.15
C ALA A 148 -3.04 -11.45 2.32
N ARG A 149 -4.04 -11.11 3.15
CA ARG A 149 -4.36 -9.73 3.51
C ARG A 149 -3.22 -9.01 4.26
N GLU A 150 -2.55 -9.71 5.16
CA GLU A 150 -1.33 -9.22 5.84
C GLU A 150 -0.19 -9.00 4.85
N ALA A 151 -0.05 -9.85 3.83
CA ALA A 151 0.97 -9.70 2.79
C ALA A 151 0.69 -8.51 1.85
N ILE A 152 -0.58 -8.15 1.61
CA ILE A 152 -0.91 -6.91 0.88
C ILE A 152 -0.35 -5.68 1.64
N ARG A 153 -0.30 -5.73 2.97
CA ARG A 153 0.29 -4.65 3.80
C ARG A 153 1.81 -4.53 3.67
N ASP A 154 2.50 -5.54 3.16
CA ASP A 154 3.92 -5.42 2.76
C ASP A 154 4.08 -4.55 1.50
N VAL A 155 3.07 -4.53 0.62
CA VAL A 155 3.08 -3.73 -0.60
C VAL A 155 2.52 -2.32 -0.36
N VAL A 156 1.42 -2.24 0.39
CA VAL A 156 0.73 -1.00 0.75
C VAL A 156 0.65 -0.92 2.28
N THR A 157 1.63 -0.26 2.89
CA THR A 157 1.79 -0.23 4.35
C THR A 157 0.74 0.64 5.03
N TYR A 158 0.40 1.78 4.44
CA TYR A 158 -0.71 2.65 4.86
C TYR A 158 -1.23 3.39 3.63
N VAL A 159 -2.43 3.95 3.71
CA VAL A 159 -2.94 4.90 2.71
C VAL A 159 -3.09 6.25 3.36
N LEU A 160 -2.50 7.26 2.73
CA LEU A 160 -2.51 8.62 3.19
C LEU A 160 -3.65 9.38 2.50
N VAL A 161 -4.50 10.04 3.26
CA VAL A 161 -5.61 10.83 2.71
C VAL A 161 -5.54 12.27 3.21
N PRO A 162 -6.15 13.24 2.50
CA PRO A 162 -6.18 14.62 2.98
C PRO A 162 -6.82 14.73 4.37
N ASP A 163 -6.38 15.72 5.13
CA ASP A 163 -6.91 15.99 6.47
C ASP A 163 -8.45 16.10 6.45
N GLY A 164 -9.09 15.49 7.45
CA GLY A 164 -10.55 15.44 7.55
C GLY A 164 -11.24 14.43 6.62
N ARG A 165 -10.50 13.69 5.77
CA ARG A 165 -11.08 12.66 4.88
C ARG A 165 -11.05 11.25 5.46
N VAL A 166 -10.24 10.97 6.48
CA VAL A 166 -10.06 9.63 7.08
C VAL A 166 -11.41 8.95 7.33
N LYS A 167 -12.30 9.59 8.10
CA LYS A 167 -13.61 9.02 8.44
C LYS A 167 -14.46 8.69 7.21
N ALA A 168 -14.47 9.57 6.20
CA ALA A 168 -15.25 9.37 4.99
C ALA A 168 -14.69 8.23 4.13
N VAL A 169 -13.36 8.15 3.99
CA VAL A 169 -12.70 7.07 3.25
C VAL A 169 -12.88 5.73 3.95
N THR A 170 -12.66 5.65 5.26
CA THR A 170 -12.90 4.43 6.05
C THR A 170 -14.34 3.95 5.94
N ALA A 171 -15.33 4.86 6.01
CA ALA A 171 -16.73 4.51 5.82
C ALA A 171 -17.01 3.98 4.40
N GLY A 172 -16.39 4.57 3.39
CA GLY A 172 -16.46 4.09 2.01
C GLY A 172 -15.91 2.68 1.85
N LEU A 173 -14.77 2.37 2.47
CA LEU A 173 -14.18 1.03 2.47
C LEU A 173 -15.11 0.01 3.15
N ALA A 174 -15.64 0.34 4.33
CA ALA A 174 -16.53 -0.55 5.10
C ALA A 174 -17.89 -0.78 4.41
N SER A 175 -18.34 0.13 3.53
CA SER A 175 -19.61 -0.02 2.83
C SER A 175 -19.63 -1.19 1.83
N VAL A 176 -18.45 -1.69 1.44
CA VAL A 176 -18.30 -2.84 0.53
C VAL A 176 -18.15 -4.17 1.28
N ASP A 177 -17.82 -4.14 2.58
CA ASP A 177 -17.81 -5.32 3.47
C ASP A 177 -19.24 -5.79 3.83
N GLY A 178 -20.26 -4.94 3.61
CA GLY A 178 -21.65 -5.17 4.03
C GLY A 178 -22.61 -5.70 2.94
N THR A 179 -22.11 -5.98 1.74
CA THR A 179 -22.87 -6.54 0.60
C THR A 179 -22.41 -7.95 0.28
#